data_AF-A0A1A7KE01-F1
#
_entry.id   AF-A0A1A7KE01-F1
#
_cell.length_a   1.000
_cell.length_b   1.000
_cell.length_c   1.000
_cell.angle_alpha   90.00
_cell.angle_beta   90.00
_cell.angle_gamma   90.00
#
_symmetry.space_group_name_H-M   'P 1'
#
loop_
_entity.id
_entity.type
_entity.pdbx_description
1 polymer ?
#
loop_
_entity_poly.entity_id
_entity_poly.type
_entity_poly.pdbx_seq_one_letter_code
_entity_poly.pdbx_strand_id
1 'polypeptide(L)'
;MLYLALMLRQHYALGLQNRLVRLEFKQRYFELFNKRSDEVEEKLSFGQIAALRFAYDEEFKELLYKALNENISGDQIKRSIKKWRADLHRI
;
A
#
# COMPACT_ATOMS: atom_id res chain seq x y z
N MET A 1 12.95 -10.71 -31.00
CA MET A 1 12.36 -11.76 -30.14
C MET A 1 12.78 -11.68 -28.67
N LEU A 2 14.06 -11.46 -28.33
CA LEU A 2 14.51 -11.29 -26.92
C LEU A 2 13.88 -10.06 -26.24
N TYR A 3 13.79 -8.94 -26.94
CA TYR A 3 13.29 -7.66 -26.41
C TYR A 3 11.81 -7.76 -25.96
N LEU A 4 10.98 -8.47 -26.72
CA LEU A 4 9.56 -8.68 -26.39
C LEU A 4 9.39 -9.53 -25.12
N ALA A 5 10.20 -10.58 -24.97
CA ALA A 5 10.19 -11.43 -23.77
C ALA A 5 10.60 -10.66 -22.50
N LEU A 6 11.57 -9.75 -22.61
CA LEU A 6 12.01 -8.90 -21.50
C LEU A 6 10.93 -7.88 -21.10
N MET A 7 10.24 -7.26 -22.06
CA MET A 7 9.14 -6.32 -21.79
C MET A 7 7.95 -6.98 -21.10
N LEU A 8 7.57 -8.19 -21.55
CA LEU A 8 6.49 -8.96 -20.92
C LEU A 8 6.80 -9.27 -19.45
N ARG A 9 8.02 -9.73 -19.13
CA ARG A 9 8.45 -10.03 -17.75
C ARG A 9 8.31 -8.82 -16.82
N GLN A 10 8.74 -7.63 -17.25
CA GLN A 10 8.64 -6.42 -16.42
C GLN A 10 7.20 -6.02 -16.14
N HIS A 11 6.31 -6.12 -17.13
CA HIS A 11 4.90 -5.75 -16.96
C HIS A 11 4.18 -6.68 -15.97
N TYR A 12 4.43 -7.99 -16.06
CA TYR A 12 3.86 -8.96 -15.12
C TYR A 12 4.37 -8.77 -13.70
N ALA A 13 5.65 -8.46 -13.52
CA ALA A 13 6.25 -8.21 -12.20
C ALA A 13 5.60 -7.01 -11.48
N LEU A 14 5.33 -5.91 -12.20
CA LEU A 14 4.66 -4.73 -11.65
C LEU A 14 3.21 -5.01 -11.26
N GLY A 15 2.47 -5.75 -12.11
CA GLY A 15 1.11 -6.15 -11.79
C GLY A 15 1.04 -7.05 -10.54
N LEU A 16 1.98 -7.98 -10.40
CA LEU A 16 2.08 -8.85 -9.23
C LEU A 16 2.42 -8.05 -7.96
N GLN A 17 3.36 -7.10 -8.05
CA GLN A 17 3.72 -6.23 -6.93
C GLN A 17 2.51 -5.44 -6.42
N ASN A 18 1.69 -4.87 -7.33
CA ASN A 18 0.50 -4.13 -6.94
C ASN A 18 -0.53 -5.01 -6.21
N ARG A 19 -0.68 -6.27 -6.65
CA ARG A 19 -1.57 -7.24 -5.98
C ARG A 19 -1.04 -7.64 -4.61
N LEU A 20 0.28 -7.83 -4.47
CA LEU A 20 0.90 -8.16 -3.20
C LEU A 20 0.73 -7.03 -2.18
N VAL A 21 0.98 -5.78 -2.58
CA VAL A 21 0.77 -4.60 -1.71
C VAL A 21 -0.68 -4.50 -1.23
N ARG A 22 -1.66 -4.79 -2.10
CA ARG A 22 -3.07 -4.85 -1.69
C ARG A 22 -3.32 -5.96 -0.67
N LEU A 23 -2.79 -7.17 -0.89
CA LEU A 23 -2.93 -8.29 0.05
C LEU A 23 -2.30 -8.00 1.41
N GLU A 24 -1.09 -7.42 1.44
CA GLU A 24 -0.43 -6.99 2.67
C GLU A 24 -1.30 -5.99 3.44
N PHE A 25 -1.90 -5.02 2.73
CA PHE A 25 -2.83 -4.07 3.32
C PHE A 25 -4.07 -4.77 3.91
N LYS A 26 -4.70 -5.68 3.16
CA LYS A 26 -5.90 -6.43 3.63
C LYS A 26 -5.58 -7.23 4.89
N GLN A 27 -4.47 -7.95 4.87
CA GLN A 27 -4.02 -8.78 5.98
C GLN A 27 -3.75 -7.93 7.21
N ARG A 28 -2.97 -6.85 7.06
CA ARG A 28 -2.66 -5.93 8.15
C ARG A 28 -3.91 -5.25 8.72
N TYR A 29 -4.83 -4.83 7.87
CA TYR A 29 -6.10 -4.25 8.29
C TYR A 29 -6.90 -5.27 9.12
N PHE A 30 -6.97 -6.52 8.67
CA PHE A 30 -7.64 -7.60 9.40
C PHE A 30 -6.98 -7.85 10.77
N GLU A 31 -5.66 -7.91 10.85
CA GLU A 31 -4.93 -8.08 12.12
C GLU A 31 -5.19 -6.94 13.12
N LEU A 32 -5.27 -5.70 12.63
CA LEU A 32 -5.41 -4.51 13.49
C LEU A 32 -6.85 -4.18 13.90
N PHE A 33 -7.83 -4.52 13.06
CA PHE A 33 -9.24 -4.14 13.25
C PHE A 33 -10.18 -5.34 13.39
N ASN A 34 -9.71 -6.56 13.13
CA ASN A 34 -10.47 -7.81 13.13
C ASN A 34 -11.72 -7.74 12.23
N LYS A 35 -11.61 -7.05 11.09
CA LYS A 35 -12.68 -6.80 10.12
C LYS A 35 -12.16 -6.93 8.70
N ARG A 36 -13.04 -7.25 7.76
CA ARG A 36 -12.72 -7.25 6.33
C ARG A 36 -12.42 -5.82 5.86
N SER A 37 -11.42 -5.69 4.99
CA SER A 37 -10.94 -4.40 4.50
C SER A 37 -11.59 -3.96 3.18
N ASP A 38 -12.55 -4.72 2.64
CA ASP A 38 -13.02 -4.52 1.25
C ASP A 38 -13.62 -3.12 1.04
N GLU A 39 -14.50 -2.67 1.94
CA GLU A 39 -15.08 -1.31 1.89
C GLU A 39 -14.04 -0.19 2.04
N VAL A 40 -12.96 -0.46 2.77
CA VAL A 40 -11.89 0.50 3.04
C VAL A 40 -10.93 0.56 1.86
N GLU A 41 -10.58 -0.59 1.29
CA GLU A 41 -9.70 -0.70 0.13
C GLU A 41 -10.32 -0.01 -1.10
N GLU A 42 -11.63 -0.17 -1.32
CA GLU A 42 -12.33 0.46 -2.45
C GLU A 42 -12.31 1.99 -2.39
N LYS A 43 -12.26 2.58 -1.19
CA LYS A 43 -12.19 4.03 -0.98
C LYS A 43 -10.79 4.59 -1.15
N LEU A 44 -9.76 3.74 -1.19
CA LEU A 44 -8.37 4.16 -1.28
C LEU A 44 -7.80 3.93 -2.67
N SER A 45 -7.09 4.94 -3.16
CA SER A 45 -6.22 4.80 -4.33
C SER A 45 -5.05 3.86 -4.01
N PHE A 46 -4.52 3.20 -5.05
CA PHE A 46 -3.34 2.36 -4.90
C PHE A 46 -2.14 3.13 -4.32
N GLY A 47 -1.98 4.42 -4.68
CA GLY A 47 -0.92 5.27 -4.15
C GLY A 47 -1.01 5.48 -2.63
N GLN A 48 -2.23 5.63 -2.09
CA GLN A 48 -2.46 5.72 -0.64
C GLN A 48 -2.17 4.38 0.04
N ILE A 49 -2.65 3.26 -0.51
CA ILE A 49 -2.39 1.91 0.02
C ILE A 49 -0.88 1.64 0.08
N ALA A 50 -0.16 1.93 -1.02
CA ALA A 50 1.28 1.73 -1.09
C ALA A 50 2.06 2.65 -0.13
N ALA A 51 1.57 3.87 0.13
CA ALA A 51 2.17 4.79 1.09
C ALA A 51 2.01 4.30 2.54
N LEU A 52 0.83 3.78 2.90
CA LEU A 52 0.54 3.29 4.25
C LEU A 52 1.43 2.13 4.69
N ARG A 53 2.00 1.38 3.75
CA ARG A 53 2.93 0.28 4.04
C ARG A 53 4.19 0.74 4.79
N PHE A 54 4.63 1.99 4.59
CA PHE A 54 5.82 2.54 5.25
C PHE A 54 5.56 3.03 6.68
N ALA A 55 4.31 3.03 7.15
CA ALA A 55 3.96 3.40 8.53
C ALA A 55 4.01 2.18 9.46
N TYR A 56 4.39 2.37 10.73
CA TYR A 56 4.18 1.37 11.80
C TYR A 56 2.72 1.31 12.24
N ASP A 57 2.32 0.28 13.00
CA ASP A 57 0.90 0.03 13.32
C ASP A 57 0.23 1.15 14.11
N GLU A 58 1.00 1.82 14.97
CA GLU A 58 0.58 3.02 15.71
C GLU A 58 0.15 4.14 14.75
N GLU A 59 1.00 4.47 13.77
CA GLU A 59 0.75 5.55 12.81
C GLU A 59 -0.21 5.13 11.68
N PHE A 60 -0.25 3.83 11.36
CA PHE A 60 -1.10 3.31 10.29
C PHE A 60 -2.58 3.61 10.52
N LYS A 61 -3.07 3.45 11.75
CA LYS A 61 -4.48 3.72 12.08
C LYS A 61 -4.84 5.19 11.89
N GLU A 62 -3.97 6.08 12.35
CA GLU A 62 -4.17 7.53 12.21
C GLU A 62 -4.11 7.98 10.75
N LEU A 63 -3.11 7.52 10.00
CA LEU A 63 -2.94 7.87 8.59
C LEU A 63 -4.05 7.29 7.71
N LEU A 64 -4.52 6.09 8.02
CA LEU A 64 -5.66 5.47 7.35
C LEU A 64 -6.94 6.29 7.57
N TYR A 65 -7.18 6.74 8.80
CA TYR A 65 -8.32 7.61 9.10
C TYR A 65 -8.26 8.92 8.30
N LYS A 66 -7.09 9.56 8.22
CA LYS A 66 -6.90 10.77 7.41
C LYS A 66 -7.09 10.49 5.92
N ALA A 67 -6.56 9.38 5.41
CA ALA A 67 -6.73 9.00 4.02
C ALA A 67 -8.21 8.81 3.64
N LEU A 68 -9.02 8.25 4.54
CA LEU A 68 -10.46 8.01 4.32
C LEU A 68 -11.32 9.27 4.45
N ASN A 69 -11.01 10.17 5.39
CA ASN A 69 -11.86 11.32 5.69
C ASN A 69 -11.39 12.64 5.05
N GLU A 70 -10.08 12.85 4.97
CA GLU A 70 -9.47 14.07 4.44
C GLU A 70 -9.00 13.88 2.98
N ASN A 71 -9.11 12.66 2.44
CA ASN A 71 -8.72 12.30 1.08
C ASN A 71 -7.30 12.74 0.70
N ILE A 72 -6.37 12.66 1.66
CA ILE A 72 -4.96 13.03 1.46
C ILE A 72 -4.27 12.10 0.46
N SER A 73 -3.38 12.66 -0.36
CA SER A 73 -2.64 11.90 -1.38
C SER A 73 -1.62 10.94 -0.76
N GLY A 74 -1.18 9.93 -1.52
CA GLY A 74 -0.14 9.01 -1.08
C GLY A 74 1.18 9.71 -0.72
N ASP A 75 1.51 10.82 -1.38
CA ASP A 75 2.70 11.61 -1.05
C ASP A 75 2.52 12.40 0.25
N GLN A 76 1.33 12.91 0.53
CA GLN A 76 1.01 13.55 1.81
C GLN A 76 1.06 12.53 2.96
N ILE A 77 0.59 11.30 2.74
CA ILE A 77 0.72 10.19 3.71
C ILE A 77 2.20 9.95 4.00
N LYS A 78 3.05 9.77 2.97
CA LYS A 78 4.49 9.55 3.17
C LYS A 78 5.16 10.66 3.97
N ARG A 79 4.82 11.93 3.69
CA ARG A 79 5.35 13.09 4.43
C ARG A 79 4.87 13.16 5.88
N SER A 80 3.74 12.54 6.18
CA SER A 80 3.14 12.54 7.52
C SER A 80 3.66 11.42 8.42
N ILE A 81 4.41 10.44 7.87
CA ILE A 81 5.02 9.34 8.64
C ILE A 81 6.20 9.88 9.45
N LYS A 82 6.16 9.71 10.78
CA LYS A 82 7.24 10.10 11.67
C LYS A 82 8.28 8.99 11.82
N LYS A 83 7.84 7.73 11.93
CA LYS A 83 8.71 6.56 12.02
C LYS A 83 8.64 5.78 10.70
N TRP A 84 9.62 6.01 9.84
CA TRP A 84 9.67 5.33 8.55
C TRP A 84 10.05 3.86 8.69
N ARG A 85 9.16 2.96 8.26
CA ARG A 85 9.44 1.53 8.13
C ARG A 85 10.09 1.27 6.76
N ALA A 86 11.39 1.00 6.75
CA ALA A 86 12.10 0.69 5.52
C ALA A 86 11.55 -0.59 4.86
N ASP A 87 11.34 -0.53 3.54
CA ASP A 87 11.00 -1.71 2.75
C ASP A 87 12.28 -2.42 2.29
N LEU A 88 12.76 -3.36 3.12
CA LEU A 88 14.02 -4.06 2.89
C LEU A 88 13.93 -5.17 1.84
N HIS A 89 12.72 -5.55 1.40
CA HIS A 89 12.49 -6.67 0.48
C HIS A 89 12.19 -6.23 -0.96
N ARG A 90 12.37 -4.95 -1.28
CA ARG A 90 12.19 -4.45 -2.65
C ARG A 90 13.41 -4.80 -3.49
N ILE A 91 13.23 -5.73 -4.45
CA ILE A 91 14.22 -6.15 -5.45
C ILE A 91 13.65 -5.88 -6.84
#